data_AF-A0A7C1FDT1-F1
#
_entry.id   AF-A0A7C1FDT1-F1
#
_cell.length_a   1.000
_cell.length_b   1.000
_cell.length_c   1.000
_cell.angle_alpha   90.00
_cell.angle_beta   90.00
_cell.angle_gamma   90.00
#
_symmetry.space_group_name_H-M   'P 1'
#
loop_
_entity.id
_entity.type
_entity.pdbx_description
1 polymer ?
#
loop_
_entity_poly.entity_id
_entity_poly.type
_entity_poly.pdbx_seq_one_letter_code
_entity_poly.pdbx_strand_id
1 'polypeptide(L)'
;MNANSEYEALRKELSEISARQFNLVTFSVTASGALLAVAVEQKQPLVALIPLLILWFCGGVYINHAYATMRIATYIRNFHESSNPALCWETYMQKLRDHQAKTKGTILSWPTYEDLLIASGTVAIIVALMLAFQVSSTPATLIIIGMMALIWIIFAWRIQHAARRATTGELDRVYDALWKTLCENRST
;
A
#
# COMPACT_ATOMS: atom_id res chain seq x y z
N MET A 1 -17.98 28.60 -0.71
CA MET A 1 -16.54 28.28 -0.61
C MET A 1 -15.93 28.56 -1.97
N ASN A 2 -14.77 29.21 -2.06
CA ASN A 2 -14.17 29.53 -3.36
C ASN A 2 -13.55 28.26 -3.95
N ALA A 3 -13.74 28.02 -5.25
CA ALA A 3 -13.23 26.81 -5.93
C ALA A 3 -11.72 26.60 -5.73
N ASN A 4 -10.95 27.68 -5.69
CA ASN A 4 -9.51 27.63 -5.43
C ASN A 4 -9.18 27.19 -3.99
N SER A 5 -9.95 27.65 -2.98
CA SER A 5 -9.72 27.24 -1.59
C SER A 5 -10.06 25.76 -1.34
N GLU A 6 -11.05 25.22 -2.06
CA GLU A 6 -11.39 23.79 -2.00
C GLU A 6 -10.29 22.94 -2.64
N TYR A 7 -9.80 23.34 -3.82
CA TYR A 7 -8.70 22.68 -4.50
C TYR A 7 -7.45 22.57 -3.61
N GLU A 8 -7.02 23.69 -3.00
CA GLU A 8 -5.87 23.70 -2.10
C GLU A 8 -6.09 22.83 -0.85
N ALA A 9 -7.30 22.82 -0.29
CA ALA A 9 -7.63 21.98 0.84
C ALA A 9 -7.53 20.48 0.49
N LEU A 10 -8.05 20.06 -0.67
CA LEU A 10 -7.99 18.67 -1.13
C LEU A 10 -6.55 18.25 -1.44
N ARG A 11 -5.75 19.14 -2.05
CA ARG A 11 -4.32 18.87 -2.28
C ARG A 11 -3.53 18.73 -0.99
N LYS A 12 -3.83 19.56 0.00
CA LYS A 12 -3.26 19.44 1.33
C LYS A 12 -3.63 18.09 1.95
N GLU A 13 -4.89 17.68 1.87
CA GLU A 13 -5.34 16.36 2.35
C GLU A 13 -4.57 15.20 1.68
N LEU A 14 -4.39 15.24 0.35
CA LEU A 14 -3.57 14.26 -0.37
C LEU A 14 -2.12 14.19 0.15
N SER A 15 -1.50 15.35 0.38
CA SER A 15 -0.13 15.41 0.92
C SER A 15 -0.03 14.84 2.34
N GLU A 16 -1.04 15.10 3.18
CA GLU A 16 -1.11 14.56 4.55
C GLU A 16 -1.35 13.04 4.56
N ILE A 17 -2.15 12.52 3.62
CA ILE A 17 -2.32 11.06 3.44
C ILE A 17 -0.98 10.43 3.06
N SER A 18 -0.25 11.02 2.11
CA SER A 18 1.06 10.50 1.69
C SER A 18 2.09 10.50 2.83
N ALA A 19 2.15 11.60 3.60
CA ALA A 19 3.03 11.69 4.78
C ALA A 19 2.68 10.64 5.85
N ARG A 20 1.39 10.42 6.13
CA ARG A 20 0.93 9.37 7.06
C ARG A 20 1.29 7.97 6.58
N GLN A 21 1.15 7.68 5.28
CA GLN A 21 1.56 6.41 4.71
C GLN A 21 3.05 6.16 4.89
N PHE A 22 3.89 7.16 4.59
CA PHE A 22 5.33 7.06 4.78
C PHE A 22 5.68 6.74 6.24
N ASN A 23 5.16 7.53 7.18
CA ASN A 23 5.41 7.34 8.61
C ASN A 23 4.96 5.96 9.10
N LEU A 24 3.80 5.47 8.63
CA LEU A 24 3.27 4.17 9.01
C LEU A 24 4.18 3.02 8.52
N VAL A 25 4.64 3.09 7.26
CA VAL A 25 5.54 2.08 6.68
C VAL A 25 6.89 2.10 7.41
N THR A 26 7.48 3.28 7.61
CA THR A 26 8.75 3.42 8.34
C THR A 26 8.65 2.87 9.76
N PHE A 27 7.60 3.21 10.49
CA PHE A 27 7.34 2.68 11.83
C PHE A 27 7.21 1.15 11.81
N SER A 28 6.42 0.61 10.88
CA SER A 28 6.14 -0.83 10.80
C SER A 28 7.39 -1.64 10.47
N VAL A 29 8.22 -1.16 9.53
CA VAL A 29 9.50 -1.80 9.18
C VAL A 29 10.48 -1.73 10.36
N THR A 30 10.57 -0.58 11.03
CA THR A 30 11.46 -0.40 12.18
C THR A 30 11.06 -1.31 13.35
N ALA A 31 9.77 -1.33 13.69
CA ALA A 31 9.23 -2.19 14.74
C ALA A 31 9.43 -3.68 14.40
N SER A 32 9.22 -4.05 13.14
CA SER A 32 9.49 -5.41 12.64
C SER A 32 10.96 -5.79 12.82
N GLY A 33 11.88 -4.90 12.45
CA GLY A 33 13.32 -5.13 12.62
C GLY A 33 13.72 -5.31 14.08
N ALA A 34 13.18 -4.47 14.98
CA ALA A 34 13.43 -4.60 16.42
C ALA A 34 12.92 -5.93 16.99
N LEU A 35 11.71 -6.35 16.61
CA LEU A 35 11.14 -7.63 17.04
C LEU A 35 11.91 -8.83 16.49
N LEU A 36 12.40 -8.75 15.25
CA LEU A 36 13.24 -9.79 14.68
C LEU A 36 14.57 -9.91 15.42
N ALA A 37 15.18 -8.79 15.82
CA ALA A 37 16.40 -8.82 16.63
C ALA A 37 16.17 -9.55 17.97
N VAL A 38 15.05 -9.24 18.65
CA VAL A 38 14.65 -9.94 19.89
C VAL A 38 14.42 -11.43 19.66
N ALA A 39 13.76 -11.80 18.55
CA ALA A 39 13.49 -13.20 18.23
C ALA A 39 14.78 -14.01 18.01
N VAL A 40 15.77 -13.40 17.34
CA VAL A 40 17.09 -13.99 17.09
C VAL A 40 17.87 -14.14 18.40
N GLU A 41 17.86 -13.12 19.26
CA GLU A 41 18.54 -13.15 20.57
C GLU A 41 17.99 -14.26 21.47
N GLN A 42 16.66 -14.36 21.57
CA GLN A 42 15.99 -15.37 22.39
C GLN A 42 15.94 -16.76 21.73
N LYS A 43 16.34 -16.86 20.45
CA LYS A 43 16.22 -18.07 19.63
C LYS A 43 14.80 -18.66 19.64
N GLN A 44 13.78 -17.80 19.61
CA GLN A 44 12.38 -18.20 19.65
C GLN A 44 11.73 -18.03 18.26
N PRO A 45 11.48 -19.12 17.51
CA PRO A 45 10.95 -19.03 16.14
C PRO A 45 9.59 -18.34 16.05
N LEU A 46 8.72 -18.54 17.05
CA LEU A 46 7.38 -17.96 17.05
C LEU A 46 7.40 -16.44 17.27
N VAL A 47 8.38 -15.91 17.99
CA VAL A 47 8.54 -14.46 18.20
C VAL A 47 8.87 -13.78 16.87
N ALA A 48 9.63 -14.45 15.99
CA ALA A 48 9.96 -13.94 14.65
C ALA A 48 8.72 -13.80 13.73
N LEU A 49 7.56 -14.38 14.09
CA LEU A 49 6.32 -14.23 13.35
C LEU A 49 5.48 -13.02 13.78
N ILE A 50 5.72 -12.43 14.97
CA ILE A 50 4.98 -11.27 15.47
C ILE A 50 5.02 -10.07 14.49
N PRO A 51 6.15 -9.75 13.83
CA PRO A 51 6.19 -8.72 12.79
C PRO A 51 5.09 -8.84 11.72
N LEU A 52 4.66 -10.06 11.37
CA LEU A 52 3.62 -10.27 10.36
C LEU A 52 2.28 -9.63 10.75
N LEU A 53 1.96 -9.56 12.05
CA LEU A 53 0.74 -8.90 12.52
C LEU A 53 0.81 -7.39 12.30
N ILE A 54 1.94 -6.76 12.64
CA ILE A 54 2.15 -5.33 12.44
C ILE A 54 2.07 -5.00 10.95
N LEU A 55 2.76 -5.79 10.12
CA LEU A 55 2.77 -5.61 8.67
C LEU A 55 1.39 -5.85 8.05
N TRP A 56 0.59 -6.78 8.60
CA TRP A 56 -0.79 -6.98 8.18
C TRP A 56 -1.64 -5.74 8.38
N PHE A 57 -1.61 -5.16 9.59
CA PHE A 57 -2.34 -3.93 9.89
C PHE A 57 -1.85 -2.76 9.02
N CYS A 58 -0.53 -2.60 8.88
CA CYS A 58 0.06 -1.59 8.02
C CYS A 58 -0.41 -1.72 6.57
N GLY A 59 -0.41 -2.94 6.02
CA GLY A 59 -0.84 -3.20 4.65
C GLY A 59 -2.32 -2.90 4.42
N GLY A 60 -3.19 -3.21 5.38
CA GLY A 60 -4.61 -2.86 5.31
C GLY A 60 -4.85 -1.36 5.27
N VAL A 61 -4.18 -0.60 6.16
CA VAL A 61 -4.26 0.87 6.20
C VAL A 61 -3.65 1.48 4.93
N TYR A 62 -2.54 0.92 4.43
CA TYR A 62 -1.90 1.36 3.19
C TYR A 62 -2.87 1.27 2.00
N ILE A 63 -3.53 0.12 1.83
CA ILE A 63 -4.53 -0.08 0.78
C ILE A 63 -5.63 0.97 0.93
N ASN A 64 -6.22 1.12 2.12
CA ASN A 64 -7.29 2.10 2.34
C ASN A 64 -6.89 3.52 1.95
N HIS A 65 -5.68 3.95 2.31
CA HIS A 65 -5.15 5.25 1.91
C HIS A 65 -4.93 5.35 0.40
N ALA A 66 -4.48 4.29 -0.28
CA ALA A 66 -4.34 4.30 -1.74
C ALA A 66 -5.69 4.54 -2.44
N TYR A 67 -6.76 3.89 -1.98
CA TYR A 67 -8.12 4.13 -2.50
C TYR A 67 -8.60 5.56 -2.22
N ALA A 68 -8.37 6.08 -1.01
CA ALA A 68 -8.73 7.45 -0.66
C ALA A 68 -8.02 8.49 -1.55
N THR A 69 -6.71 8.31 -1.76
CA THR A 69 -5.90 9.14 -2.66
C THR A 69 -6.46 9.14 -4.08
N MET A 70 -6.75 7.97 -4.65
CA MET A 70 -7.29 7.88 -6.01
C MET A 70 -8.67 8.52 -6.12
N ARG A 71 -9.54 8.35 -5.12
CA ARG A 71 -10.86 8.98 -5.08
C ARG A 71 -10.77 10.51 -5.08
N ILE A 72 -9.92 11.09 -4.22
CA ILE A 72 -9.74 12.54 -4.12
C ILE A 72 -9.08 13.08 -5.40
N ALA A 73 -8.02 12.45 -5.88
CA ALA A 73 -7.35 12.85 -7.12
C ALA A 73 -8.31 12.87 -8.31
N THR A 74 -9.14 11.83 -8.43
CA THR A 74 -10.16 11.75 -9.48
C THR A 74 -11.22 12.84 -9.36
N TYR A 75 -11.67 13.15 -8.14
CA TYR A 75 -12.59 14.25 -7.89
C TYR A 75 -11.98 15.60 -8.31
N ILE A 76 -10.73 15.88 -7.92
CA ILE A 76 -10.02 17.10 -8.30
C ILE A 76 -9.99 17.27 -9.82
N ARG A 77 -9.63 16.22 -10.56
CA ARG A 77 -9.60 16.28 -12.04
C ARG A 77 -10.96 16.62 -12.63
N ASN A 78 -12.00 15.91 -12.20
CA ASN A 78 -13.32 15.99 -12.83
C ASN A 78 -14.07 17.28 -12.50
N PHE A 79 -13.85 17.87 -11.32
CA PHE A 79 -14.62 19.05 -10.88
C PHE A 79 -13.81 20.35 -10.86
N HIS A 80 -12.50 20.29 -10.63
CA HIS A 80 -11.65 21.50 -10.55
C HIS A 80 -10.78 21.72 -11.79
N GLU A 81 -10.10 20.68 -12.31
CA GLU A 81 -9.20 20.83 -13.47
C GLU A 81 -9.97 20.92 -14.80
N SER A 82 -11.12 20.25 -14.91
CA SER A 82 -12.00 20.33 -16.08
C SER A 82 -12.53 21.74 -16.35
N SER A 83 -12.72 22.54 -15.29
CA SER A 83 -13.25 23.90 -15.36
C SER A 83 -12.18 24.99 -15.43
N ASN A 84 -10.92 24.66 -15.09
CA ASN A 84 -9.81 25.60 -15.12
C ASN A 84 -8.56 24.99 -15.78
N PRO A 85 -8.26 25.32 -17.05
CA PRO A 85 -7.10 24.81 -17.77
C PRO A 85 -5.74 25.15 -17.13
N ALA A 86 -5.66 26.13 -16.23
CA ALA A 86 -4.43 26.46 -15.52
C ALA A 86 -4.09 25.45 -14.41
N LEU A 87 -5.05 24.63 -13.97
CA LEU A 87 -4.88 23.57 -12.99
C LEU A 87 -4.79 22.23 -13.72
N CYS A 88 -3.61 21.62 -13.78
CA CYS A 88 -3.41 20.35 -14.52
C CYS A 88 -2.54 19.34 -13.76
N TRP A 89 -2.35 19.54 -12.45
CA TRP A 89 -1.42 18.71 -11.68
C TRP A 89 -1.89 17.25 -11.59
N GLU A 90 -3.15 17.01 -11.24
CA GLU A 90 -3.66 15.64 -11.11
C GLU A 90 -3.80 14.97 -12.49
N THR A 91 -4.12 15.74 -13.53
CA THR A 91 -4.07 15.30 -14.93
C THR A 91 -2.65 14.91 -15.35
N TYR A 92 -1.64 15.69 -14.97
CA TYR A 92 -0.24 15.36 -15.23
C TYR A 92 0.18 14.10 -14.48
N MET A 93 -0.15 13.98 -13.20
CA MET A 93 0.14 12.81 -12.38
C MET A 93 -0.55 11.55 -12.93
N GLN A 94 -1.77 11.65 -13.45
CA GLN A 94 -2.44 10.54 -14.13
C GLN A 94 -1.64 10.07 -15.35
N LYS A 95 -1.22 11.00 -16.23
CA LYS A 95 -0.41 10.66 -17.42
C LYS A 95 0.90 10.00 -17.03
N LEU A 96 1.52 10.45 -15.93
CA LEU A 96 2.73 9.83 -15.41
C LEU A 96 2.47 8.40 -14.91
N ARG A 97 1.38 8.17 -14.17
CA ARG A 97 0.96 6.83 -13.74
C ARG A 97 0.68 5.91 -14.93
N ASP A 98 -0.03 6.39 -15.94
CA ASP A 98 -0.33 5.64 -17.18
C ASP A 98 0.95 5.28 -17.93
N HIS A 99 1.92 6.19 -17.99
CA HIS A 99 3.23 5.91 -18.57
C HIS A 99 3.96 4.84 -17.75
N GLN A 100 4.00 4.97 -16.42
CA GLN A 100 4.65 4.01 -15.53
C GLN A 100 4.02 2.61 -15.65
N ALA A 101 2.70 2.52 -15.75
CA ALA A 101 1.98 1.27 -15.95
C ALA A 101 2.42 0.55 -17.23
N LYS A 102 2.68 1.30 -18.31
CA LYS A 102 3.16 0.76 -19.60
C LYS A 102 4.63 0.32 -19.53
N THR A 103 5.45 0.97 -18.70
CA THR A 103 6.89 0.68 -18.59
C THR A 103 7.27 -0.31 -17.48
N LYS A 104 6.34 -0.74 -16.62
CA LYS A 104 6.58 -1.64 -15.47
C LYS A 104 7.08 -3.07 -15.81
N GLY A 105 7.53 -3.32 -17.04
CA GLY A 105 8.24 -4.54 -17.46
C GLY A 105 9.77 -4.46 -17.38
N THR A 106 10.36 -3.30 -17.09
CA THR A 106 11.81 -3.15 -16.93
C THR A 106 12.24 -3.49 -15.50
N ILE A 107 13.20 -4.40 -15.36
CA ILE A 107 13.77 -5.00 -14.12
C ILE A 107 14.30 -3.98 -13.09
N LEU A 108 14.34 -2.68 -13.42
CA LEU A 108 14.97 -1.62 -12.64
C LEU A 108 13.99 -0.55 -12.15
N SER A 109 12.80 -0.94 -11.67
CA SER A 109 11.95 -0.01 -10.92
C SER A 109 12.42 0.09 -9.48
N TRP A 110 12.54 1.32 -8.96
CA TRP A 110 12.81 1.55 -7.54
C TRP A 110 11.78 0.82 -6.67
N PRO A 111 12.20 0.23 -5.53
CA PRO A 111 11.30 -0.51 -4.65
C PRO A 111 10.19 0.42 -4.16
N THR A 112 8.97 -0.04 -4.35
CA THR A 112 7.78 0.66 -3.85
C THR A 112 7.55 0.35 -2.36
N TYR A 113 6.70 1.12 -1.68
CA TYR A 113 6.39 0.86 -0.27
C TYR A 113 5.77 -0.52 -0.07
N GLU A 114 4.96 -0.99 -1.01
CA GLU A 114 4.41 -2.34 -0.99
C GLU A 114 5.51 -3.41 -1.07
N ASP A 115 6.54 -3.21 -1.89
CA ASP A 115 7.66 -4.16 -2.00
C ASP A 115 8.44 -4.25 -0.67
N LEU A 116 8.64 -3.11 0.01
CA LEU A 116 9.29 -3.09 1.32
C LEU A 116 8.50 -3.83 2.40
N LEU A 117 7.17 -3.68 2.42
CA LEU A 117 6.29 -4.41 3.34
C LEU A 117 6.35 -5.92 3.07
N ILE A 118 6.23 -6.32 1.79
CA ILE A 118 6.27 -7.73 1.36
C ILE A 118 7.63 -8.36 1.70
N ALA A 119 8.73 -7.66 1.41
CA ALA A 119 10.08 -8.10 1.71
C ALA A 119 10.27 -8.29 3.22
N SER A 120 9.82 -7.33 4.04
CA SER A 120 9.97 -7.39 5.50
C SER A 120 9.29 -8.61 6.12
N GLY A 121 8.06 -8.92 5.70
CA GLY A 121 7.38 -10.11 6.21
C GLY A 121 7.96 -11.41 5.66
N THR A 122 8.50 -11.39 4.44
CA THR A 122 9.22 -12.55 3.88
C THR A 122 10.50 -12.83 4.68
N VAL A 123 11.25 -11.79 5.05
CA VAL A 123 12.42 -11.91 5.94
C VAL A 123 12.01 -12.47 7.30
N ALA A 124 10.89 -12.02 7.87
CA ALA A 124 10.38 -12.54 9.14
C ALA A 124 10.11 -14.06 9.09
N ILE A 125 9.48 -14.55 8.02
CA ILE A 125 9.24 -15.99 7.81
C ILE A 125 10.55 -16.77 7.65
N ILE A 126 11.50 -16.24 6.88
CA ILE A 126 12.81 -16.88 6.67
C ILE A 126 13.55 -17.00 8.00
N VAL A 127 13.59 -15.93 8.81
CA VAL A 127 14.22 -15.94 10.14
C VAL A 127 13.52 -16.96 11.05
N ALA A 128 12.18 -17.00 11.06
CA ALA A 128 11.44 -17.98 11.84
C ALA A 128 11.79 -19.42 11.45
N LEU A 129 11.89 -19.72 10.15
CA LEU A 129 12.31 -21.04 9.66
C LEU A 129 13.75 -21.37 10.08
N MET A 130 14.69 -20.44 9.88
CA MET A 130 16.10 -20.63 10.27
C MET A 130 16.24 -20.95 11.76
N LEU A 131 15.56 -20.19 12.63
CA LEU A 131 15.55 -20.43 14.07
C LEU A 131 14.89 -21.77 14.42
N ALA A 132 13.81 -22.15 13.71
CA ALA A 132 13.12 -23.41 13.98
C ALA A 132 14.01 -24.63 13.74
N PHE A 133 14.79 -24.62 12.66
CA PHE A 133 15.77 -25.66 12.36
C PHE A 133 16.94 -25.65 13.34
N GLN A 134 17.42 -24.48 13.78
CA GLN A 134 18.55 -24.38 14.70
C GLN A 134 18.25 -24.94 16.09
N VAL A 135 17.04 -24.76 16.60
CA VAL A 135 16.65 -25.17 17.98
C VAL A 135 16.01 -26.56 18.02
N SER A 136 16.03 -27.31 16.91
CA SER A 136 15.35 -28.62 16.80
C SER A 136 13.88 -28.54 17.23
N SER A 137 13.16 -27.57 16.67
CA SER A 137 11.78 -27.28 17.06
C SER A 137 10.82 -28.45 16.82
N THR A 138 9.75 -28.50 17.59
CA THR A 138 8.69 -29.50 17.43
C THR A 138 8.03 -29.41 16.04
N PRO A 139 7.49 -30.52 15.49
CA PRO A 139 6.74 -30.50 14.23
C PRO A 139 5.58 -29.50 14.23
N ALA A 140 4.93 -29.28 15.39
CA ALA A 140 3.86 -28.30 15.52
C ALA A 140 4.31 -26.87 15.21
N THR A 141 5.52 -26.48 15.64
CA THR A 141 6.10 -25.17 15.35
C THR A 141 6.28 -24.95 13.85
N LEU A 142 6.76 -25.96 13.12
CA LEU A 142 6.93 -25.90 11.67
C LEU A 142 5.59 -25.77 10.94
N ILE A 143 4.56 -26.48 11.40
CA ILE A 143 3.19 -26.37 10.85
C ILE A 143 2.66 -24.94 11.04
N ILE A 144 2.84 -24.34 12.22
CA ILE A 144 2.43 -22.96 12.49
C ILE A 144 3.14 -21.97 11.55
N ILE A 145 4.46 -22.10 11.39
CA ILE A 145 5.23 -21.25 10.48
C ILE A 145 4.72 -21.42 9.04
N GLY A 146 4.47 -22.66 8.60
CA GLY A 146 3.94 -22.95 7.27
C GLY A 146 2.56 -22.32 7.02
N MET A 147 1.64 -22.41 7.99
CA MET A 147 0.33 -21.76 7.90
C MET A 147 0.45 -20.23 7.83
N MET A 148 1.30 -19.63 8.67
CA MET A 148 1.52 -18.19 8.65
C MET A 148 2.17 -17.72 7.35
N ALA A 149 3.08 -18.50 6.77
CA ALA A 149 3.66 -18.22 5.47
C ALA A 149 2.61 -18.25 4.35
N LEU A 150 1.70 -19.22 4.37
CA LEU A 150 0.60 -19.28 3.40
C LEU A 150 -0.33 -18.07 3.51
N ILE A 151 -0.72 -17.70 4.73
CA ILE A 151 -1.53 -16.50 5.01
C ILE A 151 -0.82 -15.24 4.49
N TRP A 152 0.48 -15.12 4.75
CA TRP A 152 1.29 -14.01 4.28
C TRP A 152 1.38 -13.94 2.76
N ILE A 153 1.55 -15.07 2.07
CA ILE A 153 1.57 -15.11 0.59
C ILE A 153 0.25 -14.61 0.01
N ILE A 154 -0.88 -15.07 0.56
CA ILE A 154 -2.21 -14.61 0.14
C ILE A 154 -2.35 -13.10 0.36
N PHE A 155 -1.88 -12.60 1.50
CA PHE A 155 -1.92 -11.19 1.85
C PHE A 155 -1.02 -10.32 0.96
N ALA A 156 0.23 -10.75 0.74
CA ALA A 156 1.17 -10.09 -0.15
C ALA A 156 0.61 -10.01 -1.57
N TRP A 157 -0.03 -11.09 -2.05
CA TRP A 157 -0.72 -11.08 -3.34
C TRP A 157 -1.87 -10.07 -3.37
N ARG A 158 -2.68 -9.97 -2.31
CA ARG A 158 -3.76 -8.97 -2.19
C ARG A 158 -3.23 -7.53 -2.20
N ILE A 159 -2.17 -7.23 -1.44
CA ILE A 159 -1.51 -5.91 -1.46
C ILE A 159 -1.03 -5.60 -2.86
N GLN A 160 -0.26 -6.51 -3.47
CA GLN A 160 0.33 -6.27 -4.78
C GLN A 160 -0.76 -6.11 -5.85
N HIS A 161 -1.84 -6.87 -5.77
CA HIS A 161 -2.99 -6.72 -6.65
C HIS A 161 -3.65 -5.34 -6.46
N ALA A 162 -3.91 -4.92 -5.22
CA ALA A 162 -4.48 -3.60 -4.94
C ALA A 162 -3.57 -2.44 -5.41
N ALA A 163 -2.27 -2.54 -5.16
CA ALA A 163 -1.28 -1.57 -5.63
C ALA A 163 -1.21 -1.52 -7.16
N ARG A 164 -1.26 -2.67 -7.84
CA ARG A 164 -1.36 -2.73 -9.30
C ARG A 164 -2.59 -1.97 -9.80
N ARG A 165 -3.78 -2.23 -9.24
CA ARG A 165 -5.02 -1.53 -9.62
C ARG A 165 -4.93 0.00 -9.43
N ALA A 166 -4.22 0.45 -8.40
CA ALA A 166 -4.00 1.87 -8.15
C ALA A 166 -3.03 2.49 -9.17
N THR A 167 -2.00 1.75 -9.57
CA THR A 167 -1.01 2.23 -10.54
C THR A 167 -1.41 2.08 -12.00
N THR A 168 -2.28 1.13 -12.36
CA THR A 168 -2.72 0.88 -13.74
C THR A 168 -3.82 1.83 -14.23
N GLY A 169 -4.27 2.76 -13.38
CA GLY A 169 -5.39 3.66 -13.68
C GLY A 169 -6.75 2.96 -13.71
N GLU A 170 -6.83 1.67 -13.31
CA GLU A 170 -8.11 0.96 -13.24
C GLU A 170 -9.04 1.62 -12.21
N LEU A 171 -8.48 1.98 -11.05
CA LEU A 171 -9.22 2.72 -10.01
C LEU A 171 -9.70 4.09 -10.48
N ASP A 172 -8.87 4.80 -11.25
CA ASP A 172 -9.24 6.09 -11.83
C ASP A 172 -10.48 5.95 -12.72
N ARG A 173 -10.54 4.92 -13.58
CA ARG A 173 -11.72 4.66 -14.44
C ARG A 173 -12.97 4.32 -13.65
N VAL A 174 -12.83 3.54 -12.56
CA VAL A 174 -13.94 3.18 -11.67
C VAL A 174 -14.51 4.44 -11.00
N TYR A 175 -13.64 5.30 -10.47
CA TYR A 175 -14.08 6.55 -9.85
C TYR A 175 -14.62 7.56 -10.87
N ASP A 176 -14.03 7.66 -12.06
CA ASP A 176 -14.54 8.51 -13.14
C ASP A 176 -15.98 8.11 -13.53
N ALA A 177 -16.23 6.80 -13.69
CA ALA A 177 -17.58 6.30 -13.98
C ALA A 177 -18.55 6.60 -12.83
N LEU A 178 -18.14 6.37 -11.58
CA LEU A 178 -18.94 6.66 -10.39
C LEU A 178 -19.34 8.14 -10.33
N TRP A 179 -18.40 9.05 -10.56
CA TRP A 179 -18.68 10.49 -10.52
C TRP A 179 -19.62 10.94 -11.65
N LYS A 180 -19.49 10.38 -12.85
CA LYS A 180 -20.41 10.66 -13.97
C LYS A 180 -21.84 10.27 -13.62
N THR A 181 -22.06 9.06 -13.11
CA THR A 181 -23.40 8.60 -12.68
C THR A 181 -23.98 9.49 -11.57
N LEU A 182 -23.16 9.92 -10.61
CA LEU A 182 -23.61 10.83 -9.54
C LEU A 182 -23.98 12.23 -10.05
N CYS A 183 -23.35 12.71 -11.12
CA CYS A 183 -23.69 14.00 -11.73
C CYS A 183 -25.00 13.93 -12.53
N GLU A 184 -25.19 12.86 -13.30
CA GLU A 184 -26.42 12.63 -14.07
C GLU A 184 -27.65 12.59 -13.14
N ASN A 185 -27.56 11.87 -12.03
CA ASN A 185 -28.65 11.74 -11.05
C ASN A 185 -28.97 13.04 -10.29
N ARG A 186 -28.09 14.05 -10.27
CA ARG A 186 -28.37 15.36 -9.65
C ARG A 186 -29.09 16.34 -10.58
N SER A 187 -29.13 16.04 -11.89
CA SER A 187 -29.72 16.91 -12.91
C SER A 187 -31.21 16.65 -13.17
N THR A 188 -31.74 15.55 -12.63
CA THR A 188 -33.15 15.13 -12.66
C THR A 188 -33.88 15.55 -11.40
#